data_AF-A0A1S6H1V3-F1
#
_entry.id   AF-A0A1S6H1V3-F1
#
_cell.length_a   1.000
_cell.length_b   1.000
_cell.length_c   1.000
_cell.angle_alpha   90.00
_cell.angle_beta   90.00
_cell.angle_gamma   90.00
#
_symmetry.space_group_name_H-M   'P 1'
#
loop_
_entity.id
_entity.type
_entity.pdbx_description
1 polymer ?
#
loop_
_entity_poly.entity_id
_entity_poly.type
_entity_poly.pdbx_seq_one_letter_code
_entity_poly.pdbx_strand_id
1 'polypeptide(L)'
;MITKDQMKNISSNERKGAWAQTFTGKQFWPLDPRPDEVNLIDIAHSLAQQPRFNGHSLKFYSIAQHSVLVSKIVHPSQALPALFHDASEAYTGDIISPSKKFLPPEFKQIEIKIENVIFKKFNIDPETVDHKDIKKADKIILVT
;
A
#
# COMPACT_ATOMS: atom_id res chain seq x y z
N MET A 1 -9.65 -3.11 -41.73
CA MET A 1 -8.89 -4.13 -40.97
C MET A 1 -7.98 -3.39 -40.01
N ILE A 2 -8.21 -3.56 -38.70
CA ILE A 2 -7.42 -2.94 -37.63
C ILE A 2 -6.05 -3.64 -37.57
N THR A 3 -4.95 -2.89 -37.50
CA THR A 3 -3.58 -3.47 -37.49
C THR A 3 -3.27 -4.17 -36.16
N LYS A 4 -2.31 -5.11 -36.15
CA LYS A 4 -1.89 -5.82 -34.91
C LYS A 4 -1.43 -4.86 -33.80
N ASP A 5 -0.87 -3.72 -34.16
CA ASP A 5 -0.46 -2.66 -33.22
C ASP A 5 -1.66 -1.90 -32.65
N GLN A 6 -2.71 -1.68 -33.44
CA GLN A 6 -3.97 -1.13 -32.95
C GLN A 6 -4.72 -2.13 -32.04
N MET A 7 -4.65 -3.44 -32.30
CA MET A 7 -5.21 -4.46 -31.38
C MET A 7 -4.46 -4.55 -30.04
N LYS A 8 -3.13 -4.37 -30.03
CA LYS A 8 -2.33 -4.28 -28.78
C LYS A 8 -2.70 -3.06 -27.93
N ASN A 9 -2.97 -1.91 -28.56
CA ASN A 9 -3.38 -0.70 -27.86
C ASN A 9 -4.83 -0.71 -27.35
N ILE A 10 -5.71 -1.50 -27.95
CA ILE A 10 -7.08 -1.71 -27.44
C ILE A 10 -7.05 -2.62 -26.20
N SER A 11 -6.17 -3.64 -26.21
CA SER A 11 -5.97 -4.56 -25.07
C SER A 11 -5.32 -3.93 -23.84
N SER A 12 -4.53 -2.85 -23.99
CA SER A 12 -3.86 -2.18 -22.86
C SER A 12 -4.75 -1.20 -22.10
N ASN A 13 -5.91 -0.83 -22.67
CA ASN A 13 -6.85 0.11 -22.06
C ASN A 13 -7.99 -0.57 -21.30
N GLU A 14 -8.16 -1.89 -21.42
CA GLU A 14 -9.16 -2.64 -20.66
C GLU A 14 -8.66 -2.86 -19.21
N ARG A 15 -9.43 -2.38 -18.23
CA ARG A 15 -9.12 -2.51 -16.80
C ARG A 15 -9.54 -3.88 -16.27
N LYS A 16 -8.82 -4.39 -15.27
CA LYS A 16 -9.25 -5.58 -14.52
C LYS A 16 -9.91 -5.17 -13.22
N GLY A 17 -11.10 -5.73 -12.96
CA GLY A 17 -11.86 -5.47 -11.73
C GLY A 17 -12.58 -4.12 -11.69
N ALA A 18 -13.26 -3.88 -10.58
CA ALA A 18 -13.91 -2.59 -10.28
C ALA A 18 -12.91 -1.60 -9.66
N TRP A 19 -13.27 -0.32 -9.68
CA TRP A 19 -12.53 0.75 -9.05
C TRP A 19 -13.18 1.22 -7.75
N ALA A 20 -12.38 1.86 -6.90
CA ALA A 20 -12.82 2.59 -5.72
C ALA A 20 -12.45 4.07 -5.84
N GLN A 21 -13.29 4.95 -5.31
CA GLN A 21 -13.01 6.38 -5.26
C GLN A 21 -12.00 6.68 -4.13
N THR A 22 -10.99 7.50 -4.41
CA THR A 22 -10.03 7.99 -3.41
C THR A 22 -10.48 9.32 -2.80
N PHE A 23 -9.79 9.78 -1.76
CA PHE A 23 -10.10 11.02 -1.05
C PHE A 23 -10.17 12.25 -1.97
N THR A 24 -9.23 12.39 -2.91
CA THR A 24 -9.20 13.48 -3.90
C THR A 24 -10.18 13.29 -5.06
N GLY A 25 -11.00 12.23 -5.02
CA GLY A 25 -12.02 11.93 -6.04
C GLY A 25 -11.50 11.16 -7.24
N LYS A 26 -10.27 10.63 -7.19
CA LYS A 26 -9.72 9.80 -8.28
C LYS A 26 -10.28 8.39 -8.22
N GLN A 27 -10.18 7.69 -9.34
CA GLN A 27 -10.49 6.27 -9.43
C GLN A 27 -9.21 5.46 -9.21
N PHE A 28 -9.29 4.40 -8.42
CA PHE A 28 -8.20 3.45 -8.20
C PHE A 28 -8.69 2.01 -8.41
N TRP A 29 -7.95 1.19 -9.15
CA TRP A 29 -8.31 -0.21 -9.41
C TRP A 29 -7.36 -1.15 -8.65
N PRO A 30 -7.79 -1.76 -7.54
CA PRO A 30 -6.91 -2.64 -6.76
C PRO A 30 -6.37 -3.85 -7.54
N LEU A 31 -7.11 -4.36 -8.52
CA LEU A 31 -6.70 -5.51 -9.34
C LEU A 31 -5.85 -5.14 -10.57
N ASP A 32 -5.77 -3.85 -10.90
CA ASP A 32 -4.99 -3.29 -12.01
C ASP A 32 -4.42 -1.90 -11.64
N PRO A 33 -3.59 -1.80 -10.58
CA PRO A 33 -3.09 -0.52 -10.09
C PRO A 33 -2.08 0.09 -11.07
N ARG A 34 -2.13 1.42 -11.25
CA ARG A 34 -1.21 2.15 -12.12
C ARG A 34 -0.54 3.33 -11.39
N PRO A 35 0.73 3.67 -11.67
CA PRO A 35 1.46 4.70 -10.91
C PRO A 35 0.84 6.10 -10.98
N ASP A 36 0.20 6.46 -12.08
CA ASP A 36 -0.47 7.75 -12.29
C ASP A 36 -1.71 7.94 -11.40
N GLU A 37 -2.33 6.84 -10.97
CA GLU A 37 -3.51 6.81 -10.09
C GLU A 37 -3.15 6.91 -8.61
N VAL A 38 -1.90 6.57 -8.26
CA VAL A 38 -1.39 6.69 -6.89
C VAL A 38 -1.12 8.16 -6.57
N ASN A 39 -1.65 8.60 -5.43
CA ASN A 39 -1.47 9.96 -4.91
C ASN A 39 -1.11 9.92 -3.43
N LEU A 40 -0.10 10.69 -3.04
CA LEU A 40 0.39 10.73 -1.67
C LEU A 40 -0.65 11.27 -0.68
N ILE A 41 -1.46 12.26 -1.08
CA ILE A 41 -2.50 12.84 -0.23
C ILE A 41 -3.61 11.82 0.03
N ASP A 42 -3.97 11.01 -0.97
CA ASP A 42 -4.95 9.94 -0.81
C ASP A 42 -4.46 8.86 0.17
N ILE A 43 -3.21 8.41 0.02
CA ILE A 43 -2.58 7.45 0.93
C ILE A 43 -2.57 8.02 2.36
N ALA A 44 -1.98 9.21 2.53
CA ALA A 44 -1.85 9.83 3.86
C ALA A 44 -3.20 10.06 4.52
N HIS A 45 -4.20 10.51 3.77
CA HIS A 45 -5.56 10.70 4.29
C HIS A 45 -6.18 9.38 4.75
N SER A 46 -6.17 8.34 3.89
CA SER A 46 -6.75 7.04 4.24
C SER A 46 -6.09 6.44 5.47
N LEU A 47 -4.75 6.34 5.46
CA LEU A 47 -3.99 5.74 6.56
C LEU A 47 -4.16 6.52 7.87
N ALA A 48 -4.42 7.83 7.82
CA ALA A 48 -4.67 8.64 9.01
C ALA A 48 -6.05 8.36 9.64
N GLN A 49 -7.01 7.87 8.87
CA GLN A 49 -8.37 7.55 9.33
C GLN A 49 -8.55 6.08 9.69
N GLN A 50 -7.67 5.20 9.23
CA GLN A 50 -7.74 3.76 9.50
C GLN A 50 -7.10 3.44 10.86
N PRO A 51 -7.86 2.84 11.80
CA PRO A 51 -7.31 2.43 13.08
C PRO A 51 -6.52 1.13 12.97
N ARG A 52 -5.38 1.07 13.65
CA ARG A 52 -4.71 -0.19 13.97
C ARG A 52 -5.54 -0.99 14.98
N PHE A 53 -5.28 -2.28 15.08
CA PHE A 53 -5.95 -3.20 16.03
C PHE A 53 -7.48 -3.20 15.90
N ASN A 54 -8.03 -2.90 14.71
CA ASN A 54 -9.47 -2.69 14.49
C ASN A 54 -10.09 -1.66 15.44
N GLY A 55 -9.32 -0.68 15.93
CA GLY A 55 -9.80 0.35 16.85
C GLY A 55 -9.92 -0.12 18.30
N HIS A 56 -9.43 -1.31 18.65
CA HIS A 56 -9.39 -1.79 20.05
C HIS A 56 -8.24 -1.19 20.88
N SER A 57 -7.82 0.04 20.59
CA SER A 57 -6.84 0.78 21.37
C SER A 57 -7.53 1.80 22.28
N LEU A 58 -6.95 2.06 23.46
CA LEU A 58 -7.49 3.05 24.42
C LEU A 58 -7.52 4.48 23.85
N LYS A 59 -6.61 4.77 22.93
CA LYS A 59 -6.56 6.02 22.16
C LYS A 59 -6.48 5.65 20.70
N PHE A 60 -7.09 6.47 19.84
CA PHE A 60 -7.01 6.26 18.39
C PHE A 60 -5.54 6.20 17.96
N TYR A 61 -5.20 5.11 17.27
CA TYR A 61 -3.86 4.83 16.79
C TYR A 61 -3.98 4.44 15.33
N SER A 62 -3.61 5.37 14.44
CA SER A 62 -3.80 5.19 13.01
C SER A 62 -2.62 4.48 12.36
N ILE A 63 -2.86 3.91 11.18
CA ILE A 63 -1.78 3.34 10.35
C ILE A 63 -0.77 4.44 10.01
N ALA A 64 -1.20 5.66 9.68
CA ALA A 64 -0.28 6.75 9.37
C ALA A 64 0.65 7.09 10.55
N GLN A 65 0.12 7.12 11.77
CA GLN A 65 0.94 7.33 12.97
C GLN A 65 1.95 6.19 13.14
N HIS A 66 1.50 4.95 12.98
CA HIS A 66 2.35 3.77 13.04
C HIS A 66 3.50 3.84 12.01
N SER A 67 3.20 4.09 10.73
CA SER A 67 4.21 4.18 9.67
C SER A 67 5.24 5.28 9.93
N VAL A 68 4.82 6.43 10.46
CA VAL A 68 5.75 7.49 10.87
C VAL A 68 6.67 7.02 12.01
N LEU A 69 6.14 6.31 13.02
CA LEU A 69 6.98 5.79 14.11
C LEU A 69 7.98 4.73 13.62
N VAL A 70 7.54 3.81 12.74
CA VAL A 70 8.42 2.81 12.13
C VAL A 70 9.55 3.48 11.35
N SER A 71 9.24 4.51 10.55
CA SER A 71 10.23 5.26 9.77
C SER A 71 11.33 5.94 10.60
N LYS A 72 11.07 6.20 11.89
CA LYS A 72 12.00 6.88 12.81
C LYS A 72 12.98 5.94 13.50
N ILE A 73 12.73 4.63 13.52
CA ILE A 73 13.53 3.67 14.29
C ILE A 73 14.36 2.71 13.41
N VAL A 74 14.15 2.73 12.09
CA VAL A 74 14.98 2.02 11.10
C VAL A 74 16.27 2.79 10.80
N HIS A 75 17.20 2.16 10.07
CA HIS A 75 18.35 2.88 9.54
C HIS A 75 17.90 4.08 8.67
N PRO A 76 18.56 5.26 8.71
CA PRO A 76 18.11 6.44 7.96
C PRO A 76 17.93 6.22 6.45
N SER A 77 18.73 5.36 5.83
CA SER A 77 18.55 5.00 4.40
C SER A 77 17.27 4.21 4.12
N GLN A 78 16.67 3.61 5.15
CA GLN A 78 15.43 2.84 5.09
C GLN A 78 14.21 3.63 5.56
N ALA A 79 14.37 4.89 5.98
CA ALA A 79 13.26 5.69 6.51
C ALA A 79 12.13 5.88 5.50
N LEU A 80 12.45 6.11 4.22
CA LEU A 80 11.45 6.25 3.17
C LEU A 80 10.67 4.96 2.89
N PRO A 81 11.31 3.81 2.58
CA PRO A 81 10.55 2.57 2.39
C PRO A 81 9.81 2.14 3.67
N ALA A 82 10.36 2.39 4.86
CA ALA A 82 9.67 2.18 6.12
C ALA A 82 8.43 3.06 6.29
N LEU A 83 8.43 4.30 5.80
CA LEU A 83 7.25 5.16 5.82
C LEU A 83 6.13 4.61 4.91
N PHE A 84 6.48 3.90 3.83
CA PHE A 84 5.54 3.37 2.84
C PHE A 84 5.18 1.89 3.04
N HIS A 85 5.68 1.22 4.08
CA HIS A 85 5.54 -0.23 4.22
C HIS A 85 4.09 -0.73 4.31
N ASP A 86 3.18 0.06 4.89
CA ASP A 86 1.74 -0.22 4.95
C ASP A 86 0.93 0.59 3.91
N ALA A 87 1.58 1.24 2.94
CA ALA A 87 0.89 2.15 2.03
C ALA A 87 -0.15 1.46 1.13
N SER A 88 -0.01 0.16 0.88
CA SER A 88 -1.04 -0.61 0.17
C SER A 88 -2.36 -0.69 0.94
N GLU A 89 -2.33 -0.60 2.27
CA GLU A 89 -3.52 -0.68 3.13
C GLU A 89 -4.46 0.52 2.96
N ALA A 90 -3.98 1.62 2.37
CA ALA A 90 -4.83 2.73 1.92
C ALA A 90 -5.85 2.28 0.86
N TYR A 91 -5.59 1.19 0.15
CA TYR A 91 -6.44 0.67 -0.92
C TYR A 91 -7.06 -0.69 -0.59
N THR A 92 -6.41 -1.50 0.25
CA THR A 92 -6.88 -2.85 0.62
C THR A 92 -7.55 -2.92 1.98
N GLY A 93 -7.36 -1.91 2.85
CA GLY A 93 -7.72 -1.97 4.26
C GLY A 93 -6.64 -2.65 5.12
N ASP A 94 -6.59 -2.28 6.42
CA ASP A 94 -5.82 -3.03 7.43
C ASP A 94 -6.62 -4.25 7.86
N ILE A 95 -6.01 -5.42 7.68
CA ILE A 95 -6.56 -6.68 8.15
C ILE A 95 -5.65 -7.18 9.26
N ILE A 96 -6.22 -7.40 10.45
CA ILE A 96 -5.43 -7.88 11.58
C ILE A 96 -4.70 -9.19 11.25
N SER A 97 -3.46 -9.30 11.73
CA SER A 97 -2.56 -10.41 11.41
C SER A 97 -3.14 -11.82 11.67
N PRO A 98 -3.96 -12.06 12.72
CA PRO A 98 -4.64 -13.35 12.90
C PRO A 98 -5.57 -13.70 11.73
N SER A 99 -6.29 -12.73 11.19
CA SER A 99 -7.22 -12.92 10.08
C SER A 99 -6.51 -13.02 8.73
N LYS A 100 -5.39 -12.32 8.52
CA LYS A 100 -4.61 -12.38 7.26
C LYS A 100 -4.22 -13.81 6.87
N LYS A 101 -4.06 -14.74 7.85
CA LYS A 101 -3.74 -16.16 7.60
C LYS A 101 -4.84 -16.96 6.90
N PHE A 102 -6.08 -16.48 6.94
CA PHE A 102 -7.23 -17.15 6.33
C PHE A 102 -7.65 -16.53 5.00
N LEU A 103 -6.95 -15.49 4.54
CA LEU A 103 -7.22 -14.89 3.24
C LEU A 103 -6.67 -15.76 2.11
N PRO A 104 -7.34 -15.76 0.94
CA PRO A 104 -6.81 -16.39 -0.25
C PRO A 104 -5.42 -15.83 -0.63
N PRO A 105 -4.49 -16.63 -1.17
CA PRO A 105 -3.16 -16.17 -1.59
C PRO A 105 -3.18 -14.97 -2.54
N GLU A 106 -4.24 -14.84 -3.33
CA GLU A 106 -4.48 -13.75 -4.28
C GLU A 106 -4.53 -12.38 -3.58
N PHE A 107 -5.02 -12.31 -2.34
CA PHE A 107 -5.06 -11.05 -1.58
C PHE A 107 -3.65 -10.50 -1.36
N LYS A 108 -2.71 -11.36 -0.95
CA LYS A 108 -1.31 -10.98 -0.77
C LYS A 108 -0.68 -10.53 -2.10
N GLN A 109 -1.05 -11.17 -3.21
CA GLN A 109 -0.56 -10.75 -4.54
C GLN A 109 -1.09 -9.36 -4.93
N ILE A 110 -2.31 -9.02 -4.52
CA ILE A 110 -2.88 -7.68 -4.71
C ILE A 110 -2.08 -6.65 -3.90
N GLU A 111 -1.84 -6.90 -2.61
CA GLU A 111 -1.01 -6.03 -1.75
C GLU A 111 0.37 -5.79 -2.38
N ILE A 112 1.08 -6.85 -2.81
CA ILE A 112 2.40 -6.76 -3.44
C ILE A 112 2.37 -5.96 -4.75
N LYS A 113 1.32 -6.13 -5.58
CA LYS A 113 1.20 -5.35 -6.84
C LYS A 113 1.02 -3.86 -6.55
N ILE A 114 0.20 -3.54 -5.57
CA ILE A 114 -0.05 -2.15 -5.16
C ILE A 114 1.23 -1.55 -4.58
N GLU A 115 1.93 -2.27 -3.69
CA GLU A 115 3.22 -1.86 -3.12
C GLU A 115 4.24 -1.52 -4.23
N ASN A 116 4.42 -2.42 -5.20
CA ASN A 116 5.34 -2.19 -6.31
C ASN A 116 4.98 -0.94 -7.15
N VAL A 117 3.68 -0.70 -7.36
CA VAL A 117 3.21 0.50 -8.09
C VAL A 117 3.46 1.77 -7.27
N ILE A 118 3.26 1.72 -5.95
CA ILE A 118 3.56 2.81 -5.03
C ILE A 118 5.07 3.09 -5.03
N PHE A 119 5.90 2.05 -4.90
CA PHE A 119 7.36 2.19 -4.91
C PHE A 119 7.84 2.82 -6.21
N LYS A 120 7.33 2.35 -7.34
CA LYS A 120 7.60 2.96 -8.65
C LYS A 120 7.16 4.42 -8.71
N LYS A 121 5.99 4.78 -8.18
CA LYS A 121 5.48 6.16 -8.16
C LYS A 121 6.39 7.10 -7.34
N PHE A 122 6.94 6.61 -6.24
CA PHE A 122 7.73 7.41 -5.30
C PHE A 122 9.24 7.17 -5.40
N ASN A 123 9.70 6.55 -6.49
CA ASN A 123 11.12 6.26 -6.75
C ASN A 123 11.81 5.50 -5.60
N ILE A 124 11.10 4.54 -5.00
CA ILE A 124 11.66 3.59 -4.03
C ILE A 124 12.12 2.38 -4.84
N ASP A 125 13.42 2.06 -4.78
CA ASP A 125 13.98 0.89 -5.43
C ASP A 125 13.79 -0.35 -4.53
N PRO A 126 12.94 -1.33 -4.93
CA PRO A 126 12.70 -2.54 -4.14
C PRO A 126 13.97 -3.33 -3.81
N GLU A 127 15.01 -3.25 -4.66
CA GLU A 127 16.26 -3.98 -4.44
C GLU A 127 17.08 -3.41 -3.27
N THR A 128 16.83 -2.16 -2.91
CA THR A 128 17.51 -1.45 -1.82
C THR A 128 16.77 -1.53 -0.48
N VAL A 129 15.57 -2.10 -0.47
CA VAL A 129 14.71 -2.17 0.72
C VAL A 129 15.13 -3.33 1.62
N ASP A 130 15.54 -2.99 2.85
CA ASP A 130 15.75 -3.98 3.90
C ASP A 130 14.43 -4.33 4.58
N HIS A 131 13.69 -5.25 3.96
CA HIS A 131 12.44 -5.76 4.50
C HIS A 131 12.60 -6.43 5.88
N LYS A 132 13.80 -6.88 6.26
CA LYS A 132 14.02 -7.49 7.58
C LYS A 132 14.11 -6.41 8.66
N ASP A 133 14.82 -5.32 8.39
CA ASP A 133 14.91 -4.18 9.31
C ASP A 133 13.53 -3.54 9.52
N ILE A 134 12.82 -3.26 8.42
CA ILE A 134 11.46 -2.67 8.47
C ILE A 134 10.50 -3.58 9.25
N LYS A 135 10.50 -4.89 8.99
CA LYS A 135 9.64 -5.83 9.70
C LYS A 135 9.99 -5.99 11.18
N LYS A 136 11.26 -5.79 11.54
CA LYS A 136 11.68 -5.76 12.95
C LYS A 136 11.15 -4.50 13.63
N ALA A 137 11.30 -3.35 12.98
CA ALA A 137 10.81 -2.06 13.46
C ALA A 137 9.28 -2.04 13.62
N ASP A 138 8.52 -2.51 12.63
CA ASP A 138 7.05 -2.68 12.68
C ASP A 138 6.63 -3.42 13.97
N LYS A 139 7.21 -4.59 14.22
CA LYS A 139 6.94 -5.37 15.43
C LYS A 139 7.28 -4.65 16.74
N ILE A 140 8.37 -3.87 16.78
CA ILE A 140 8.76 -3.12 17.98
C ILE A 140 7.70 -2.07 18.30
N ILE A 141 7.23 -1.34 17.30
CA ILE A 141 6.22 -0.28 17.47
C ILE A 141 4.84 -0.84 17.85
N LEU A 142 4.55 -2.11 17.56
CA LEU A 142 3.28 -2.75 17.96
C LEU A 142 3.20 -3.13 19.45
N VAL A 143 4.33 -3.13 20.17
CA VAL A 143 4.41 -3.57 21.58
C VAL A 143 4.36 -2.40 22.57
N THR A 144 4.34 -1.16 22.08
CA THR A 144 4.33 0.08 22.88
C THR A 144 2.94 0.64 23.07
#